data_AF-A0A521TG54-F1
#
_entry.id   AF-A0A521TG54-F1
#
_cell.length_a   1.000
_cell.length_b   1.000
_cell.length_c   1.000
_cell.angle_alpha   90.00
_cell.angle_beta   90.00
_cell.angle_gamma   90.00
#
_symmetry.space_group_name_H-M   'P 1'
#
loop_
_entity.id
_entity.type
_entity.pdbx_description
1 polymer ?
#
loop_
_entity_poly.entity_id
_entity_poly.type
_entity_poly.pdbx_seq_one_letter_code
_entity_poly.pdbx_strand_id
1 'polypeptide(L)'
;MATTERVTVTLPVELVEGIDRLERNRSRFIAEAVEHELLRRRRAGLLRSVKHPHSEAAEMAEAGLAGWGAGLPAEEDGLVDMAAGKPVRWVEGQGWVEESA
;
A
#
# COMPACT_ATOMS: atom_id res chain seq x y z
N MET A 1 -27.13 -3.29 -7.16
CA MET A 1 -26.09 -4.31 -7.39
C MET A 1 -25.99 -5.17 -6.14
N ALA A 2 -25.80 -6.49 -6.26
CA ALA A 2 -25.69 -7.35 -5.09
C ALA A 2 -24.46 -6.92 -4.25
N THR A 3 -24.67 -6.69 -2.96
CA THR A 3 -23.63 -6.21 -2.03
C THR A 3 -22.76 -7.35 -1.47
N THR A 4 -23.09 -8.61 -1.80
CA THR A 4 -22.41 -9.81 -1.30
C THR A 4 -22.37 -10.90 -2.37
N GLU A 5 -21.24 -11.59 -2.50
CA GLU A 5 -21.04 -12.76 -3.37
C GLU A 5 -20.77 -14.01 -2.52
N ARG A 6 -21.36 -15.16 -2.88
CA ARG A 6 -21.16 -16.42 -2.14
C ARG A 6 -19.96 -17.17 -2.69
N VAL A 7 -19.04 -17.53 -1.79
CA VAL A 7 -17.85 -18.32 -2.09
C VAL A 7 -17.92 -19.65 -1.34
N THR A 8 -17.60 -20.75 -2.01
CA THR A 8 -17.47 -22.09 -1.40
C THR A 8 -16.02 -22.52 -1.45
N VAL A 9 -15.47 -22.95 -0.32
CA VAL A 9 -14.08 -23.41 -0.20
C VAL A 9 -14.01 -24.76 0.49
N THR A 10 -13.00 -25.55 0.14
CA THR A 10 -12.67 -26.79 0.87
C THR A 10 -11.52 -26.47 1.82
N LEU A 11 -11.68 -26.80 3.10
CA LEU A 11 -10.70 -26.57 4.15
C LEU A 11 -10.40 -27.89 4.88
N PRO A 12 -9.19 -28.06 5.45
CA PRO A 12 -8.88 -29.18 6.32
C PRO A 12 -9.86 -29.29 7.49
N VAL A 13 -10.20 -30.52 7.89
CA VAL A 13 -11.21 -30.77 8.92
C VAL A 13 -10.80 -30.13 10.24
N GLU A 14 -9.52 -30.22 10.60
CA GLU A 14 -8.95 -29.70 11.84
C GLU A 14 -9.07 -28.17 11.91
N LEU A 15 -9.00 -27.49 10.76
CA LEU A 15 -9.17 -26.04 10.67
C LEU A 15 -10.64 -25.66 10.88
N VAL A 16 -11.58 -26.39 10.27
CA VAL A 16 -13.01 -26.16 10.44
C VAL A 16 -13.42 -26.39 11.89
N GLU A 17 -12.96 -27.47 12.50
CA GLU A 17 -13.15 -27.73 13.94
C GLU A 17 -12.53 -26.64 14.81
N GLY A 18 -11.35 -26.13 14.42
CA GLY A 18 -10.71 -25.00 15.09
C GLY A 18 -11.58 -23.74 15.06
N ILE A 19 -12.18 -23.42 13.92
CA ILE A 19 -13.12 -22.30 13.78
C ILE A 19 -14.35 -22.54 14.67
N ASP A 20 -14.94 -23.73 14.61
CA ASP A 20 -16.15 -24.07 15.37
C ASP A 20 -15.97 -23.96 16.88
N ARG A 21 -14.76 -24.23 17.39
CA ARG A 21 -14.44 -24.08 18.82
C ARG A 21 -14.39 -22.62 19.27
N LEU A 22 -14.05 -21.69 18.38
CA LEU A 22 -13.86 -20.28 18.70
C LEU A 22 -15.09 -19.43 18.37
N GLU A 23 -15.76 -19.73 17.26
CA GLU A 23 -16.76 -18.86 16.68
C GLU A 23 -17.90 -19.68 16.07
N ARG A 24 -19.14 -19.30 16.41
CA ARG A 24 -20.33 -19.98 15.90
C ARG A 24 -20.66 -19.60 14.45
N ASN A 25 -20.23 -18.41 14.02
CA ASN A 25 -20.38 -17.94 12.64
C ASN A 25 -19.05 -18.06 11.86
N ARG A 26 -18.87 -19.20 11.18
CA ARG A 26 -17.69 -19.48 10.34
C ARG A 26 -17.44 -18.41 9.27
N SER A 27 -18.50 -17.94 8.62
CA SER A 27 -18.39 -16.96 7.54
C SER A 27 -17.83 -15.63 8.05
N ARG A 28 -18.26 -15.18 9.23
CA ARG A 28 -17.71 -13.98 9.89
C ARG A 28 -16.23 -14.17 10.21
N PHE A 29 -15.88 -15.28 10.85
CA PHE A 29 -14.48 -15.56 11.20
C PHE A 29 -13.57 -15.54 9.96
N ILE A 30 -14.00 -16.19 8.87
CA ILE A 30 -13.25 -16.23 7.62
C ILE A 30 -13.15 -14.84 7.00
N ALA A 31 -14.23 -14.05 6.98
CA ALA A 31 -14.21 -12.69 6.45
C ALA A 31 -13.19 -11.82 7.19
N GLU A 32 -13.22 -11.80 8.52
CA GLU A 32 -12.28 -11.04 9.35
C GLU A 32 -10.83 -11.51 9.14
N ALA A 33 -10.60 -12.83 9.07
CA ALA A 33 -9.27 -13.38 8.81
C ALA A 33 -8.74 -12.98 7.42
N VAL A 34 -9.59 -13.00 6.39
CA VAL A 34 -9.23 -12.59 5.03
C VAL A 34 -8.97 -11.09 4.95
N GLU A 35 -9.77 -10.24 5.61
CA GLU A 35 -9.53 -8.80 5.66
C GLU A 35 -8.16 -8.47 6.27
N HIS A 36 -7.82 -9.10 7.39
CA HIS A 36 -6.51 -8.94 8.02
C HIS A 36 -5.36 -9.39 7.11
N GLU A 37 -5.49 -10.52 6.43
CA GLU A 37 -4.45 -11.02 5.53
C GLU A 37 -4.31 -10.16 4.27
N LEU A 38 -5.41 -9.64 3.71
CA LEU A 38 -5.38 -8.69 2.59
C LEU A 38 -4.65 -7.40 2.97
N LEU A 39 -4.95 -6.84 4.14
CA LEU A 39 -4.27 -5.65 4.65
C LEU A 39 -2.77 -5.91 4.86
N ARG A 40 -2.43 -7.06 5.46
CA ARG A 40 -1.03 -7.48 5.65
C ARG A 40 -0.29 -7.62 4.32
N ARG A 41 -0.88 -8.26 3.32
CA ARG A 41 -0.27 -8.44 1.98
C ARG A 41 -0.13 -7.13 1.24
N ARG A 42 -1.13 -6.25 1.31
CA ARG A 42 -1.06 -4.90 0.73
C ARG A 42 0.12 -4.12 1.33
N ARG A 43 0.24 -4.11 2.66
CA ARG A 43 1.38 -3.47 3.34
C ARG A 43 2.72 -4.08 2.92
N ALA A 44 2.80 -5.41 2.83
CA ALA A 44 4.02 -6.08 2.39
C ALA A 44 4.37 -5.75 0.93
N GLY A 45 3.37 -5.63 0.05
CA GLY A 45 3.52 -5.17 -1.33
C GLY A 45 4.07 -3.75 -1.41
N LEU A 46 3.48 -2.82 -0.66
CA LEU A 46 3.95 -1.44 -0.59
C LEU A 46 5.41 -1.36 -0.09
N LEU A 47 5.74 -2.07 0.98
CA LEU A 47 7.11 -2.14 1.49
C LEU A 47 8.08 -2.71 0.44
N ARG A 48 7.65 -3.67 -0.38
CA ARG A 48 8.46 -4.22 -1.47
C ARG A 48 8.70 -3.19 -2.57
N SER A 49 7.66 -2.45 -2.98
CA SER A 49 7.79 -1.36 -3.96
C SER A 49 8.64 -0.20 -3.46
N VAL A 50 8.56 0.13 -2.16
CA VAL A 50 9.46 1.12 -1.55
C VAL A 50 10.90 0.63 -1.56
N LYS A 51 11.14 -0.66 -1.26
CA LYS A 51 12.49 -1.25 -1.27
C LYS A 51 13.06 -1.42 -2.68
N HIS A 52 12.21 -1.64 -3.67
CA HIS A 52 12.58 -1.80 -5.07
C HIS A 52 11.74 -0.83 -5.88
N PRO A 53 12.11 0.46 -5.91
CA PRO A 53 11.40 1.46 -6.69
C PRO A 53 11.27 0.99 -8.14
N HIS A 54 10.10 1.20 -8.73
CA HIS A 54 9.88 0.86 -10.13
C HIS A 54 10.82 1.68 -11.02
N SER A 55 11.40 1.09 -12.06
CA SER A 55 12.33 1.79 -12.96
C SER A 55 11.68 2.99 -13.66
N GLU A 56 10.39 2.91 -13.95
CA GLU A 56 9.58 4.03 -14.47
C GLU A 56 9.51 5.22 -13.50
N ALA A 57 9.67 4.98 -12.20
CA ALA A 57 9.71 6.04 -11.20
C ALA A 57 11.08 6.72 -11.09
N ALA A 58 12.12 6.19 -11.77
CA ALA A 58 13.47 6.76 -11.72
C ALA A 58 13.53 8.12 -12.42
N GLU A 59 12.93 8.24 -13.61
CA GLU A 59 12.88 9.52 -14.35
C GLU A 59 12.13 10.60 -13.56
N MET A 60 11.01 10.22 -12.92
CA MET A 60 10.22 11.13 -12.06
C MET A 60 11.00 11.52 -10.80
N ALA A 61 11.75 10.58 -10.20
CA ALA A 61 12.59 10.86 -9.04
C ALA A 61 13.75 11.80 -9.39
N GLU A 62 14.33 11.68 -10.60
CA GLU A 62 15.41 12.55 -11.09
C GLU A 62 14.91 13.96 -11.44
N ALA A 63 13.71 14.08 -12.03
CA ALA A 63 13.09 15.38 -12.31
C ALA A 63 12.82 16.21 -11.04
N GLY A 64 12.62 15.52 -9.91
CA GLY A 64 12.40 16.14 -8.61
C GLY A 64 11.08 16.92 -8.53
N LEU A 65 10.80 17.49 -7.36
CA LEU A 65 9.53 18.17 -7.11
C LEU A 65 9.34 19.38 -8.04
N ALA A 66 10.40 20.17 -8.27
CA ALA A 66 10.36 21.34 -9.14
C ALA A 66 10.08 21.00 -10.61
N GLY A 67 10.68 19.91 -11.13
CA GLY A 67 10.41 19.43 -12.49
C GLY A 67 8.99 18.90 -12.64
N TRP A 68 8.46 18.22 -11.63
CA TRP A 68 7.05 17.80 -11.59
C TRP A 68 6.09 19.00 -11.55
N GLY A 69 6.36 19.99 -10.70
CA GLY A 69 5.53 21.19 -10.56
C GLY A 69 5.45 22.02 -11.85
N ALA A 70 6.53 22.07 -12.64
CA ALA A 70 6.54 22.74 -13.93
C ALA A 70 5.61 22.11 -14.99
N GLY A 71 5.15 20.87 -14.77
CA GLY A 71 4.20 20.18 -15.64
C GLY A 71 2.73 20.36 -15.25
N LEU A 72 2.43 21.06 -14.16
CA LEU A 72 1.05 21.28 -13.72
C LEU A 72 0.31 22.28 -14.62
N PRO A 73 -0.99 22.11 -14.85
CA PRO A 73 -1.83 23.13 -15.47
C PRO A 73 -1.75 24.44 -14.69
N ALA A 74 -1.84 25.58 -15.38
CA ALA A 74 -1.75 26.89 -14.74
C ALA A 74 -2.84 27.15 -13.68
N GLU A 75 -3.98 26.44 -13.76
CA GLU A 75 -5.04 26.53 -12.75
C GLU A 75 -4.70 25.79 -11.44
N GLU A 76 -3.69 24.92 -11.46
CA GLU A 76 -3.22 24.12 -10.32
C GLU A 76 -1.93 24.70 -9.69
N ASP A 77 -1.43 25.80 -10.23
CA ASP A 77 -0.25 26.51 -9.74
C ASP A 77 -0.55 27.11 -8.35
N GLY A 78 0.11 26.59 -7.32
CA GLY A 78 -0.10 26.96 -5.92
C GLY A 78 -0.97 26.01 -5.08
N LEU A 79 -1.43 24.88 -5.62
CA LEU A 79 -2.05 23.82 -4.81
C LEU A 79 -1.05 23.10 -3.89
N VAL A 80 0.23 23.14 -4.23
CA VAL A 80 1.32 22.52 -3.48
C VAL A 80 2.31 23.60 -3.05
N ASP A 81 2.49 23.76 -1.73
CA ASP A 81 3.59 24.55 -1.19
C ASP A 81 4.89 23.74 -1.28
N MET A 82 5.69 24.08 -2.28
CA MET A 82 6.97 23.45 -2.58
C MET A 82 8.00 23.62 -1.46
N ALA A 83 7.85 24.64 -0.62
CA ALA A 83 8.75 24.96 0.48
C ALA A 83 8.30 24.37 1.83
N ALA A 84 7.05 23.89 1.94
CA ALA A 84 6.54 23.27 3.16
C ALA A 84 7.08 21.84 3.39
N GLY A 85 7.66 21.22 2.37
CA GLY A 85 8.19 19.86 2.43
C GLY A 85 9.65 19.76 2.89
N LYS A 86 10.04 18.57 3.34
CA LYS A 86 11.45 18.20 3.51
C LYS A 86 11.89 17.29 2.36
N PRO A 87 12.97 17.61 1.64
CA PRO A 87 13.47 16.72 0.60
C PRO A 87 14.01 15.43 1.25
N VAL A 88 13.64 14.29 0.66
CA VAL A 88 14.10 12.96 1.09
C VAL A 88 14.48 12.15 -0.13
N ARG A 89 15.52 11.32 -0.01
CA ARG A 89 15.94 10.37 -1.04
C ARG A 89 16.00 8.96 -0.49
N TRP A 90 15.72 7.97 -1.33
CA TRP A 90 15.88 6.56 -0.96
C TRP A 90 17.34 6.14 -1.16
N VAL A 91 17.95 5.57 -0.11
CA VAL A 91 19.28 4.98 -0.16
C VAL A 91 19.19 3.50 0.17
N GLU A 92 19.68 2.64 -0.73
CA GLU A 92 19.69 1.20 -0.52
C GLU A 92 20.42 0.83 0.78
N GLY A 93 19.77 0.01 1.62
CA GLY A 93 20.29 -0.39 2.93
C GLY A 93 20.08 0.62 4.07
N GLN A 94 19.79 1.90 3.78
CA GLN A 94 19.53 2.94 4.80
C GLN A 94 18.05 3.37 4.85
N GLY A 95 17.33 3.25 3.74
CA GLY A 95 15.94 3.67 3.62
C GLY A 95 15.80 5.12 3.15
N TRP A 96 14.68 5.77 3.50
CA TRP A 96 14.46 7.19 3.22
C TRP A 96 15.34 8.04 4.14
N VAL A 97 16.22 8.85 3.56
CA VAL A 97 17.10 9.78 4.28
C VAL A 97 16.75 11.22 3.88
N GLU A 98 16.80 12.13 4.85
CA GLU A 98 16.65 13.57 4.58
C GLU A 98 17.81 14.03 3.70
N GLU A 99 17.49 14.71 2.60
CA GLU A 99 18.49 15.31 1.73
C GLU A 99 18.83 16.68 2.33
N SER A 100 20.10 16.91 2.66
CA SER A 100 20.53 18.24 3.10
C SER A 100 20.52 19.15 1.87
N ALA A 101 19.76 20.24 1.95
CA ALA A 101 19.62 21.25 0.90
C ALA A 101 20.96 21.83 0.44
#